data_AF-A0A6V7RXD3-F1
#
_entry.id   AF-A0A6V7RXD3-F1
#
_cell.length_a   1.000
_cell.length_b   1.000
_cell.length_c   1.000
_cell.angle_alpha   90.00
_cell.angle_beta   90.00
_cell.angle_gamma   90.00
#
_symmetry.space_group_name_H-M   'P 1'
#
loop_
_entity.id
_entity.type
_entity.pdbx_description
1 polymer ?
#
loop_
_entity_poly.entity_id
_entity_poly.type
_entity_poly.pdbx_seq_one_letter_code
_entity_poly.pdbx_strand_id
1 'polypeptide(L)' 'MCTNPDEIKNVEKFMSEAIEKLQEHAIHSNDYSLYHPYDEDTNVYYKKYKHLDIQKIDTKVYNTDKYEDVIDSYSP' A
#
# COMPACT_ATOMS: atom_id res chain seq x y z
N MET A 1 -20.18 2.84 -14.87
CA MET A 1 -18.85 2.98 -15.50
C MET A 1 -18.67 4.46 -15.83
N CYS A 2 -17.55 5.07 -15.46
CA CYS A 2 -17.24 6.42 -15.90
C CYS A 2 -17.09 6.38 -17.43
N THR A 3 -17.96 7.06 -18.16
CA THR A 3 -17.92 7.12 -19.63
C THR A 3 -17.46 8.48 -20.14
N ASN A 4 -17.35 9.46 -19.25
CA ASN A 4 -16.82 10.77 -19.56
C ASN A 4 -15.28 10.72 -19.57
N PRO A 5 -14.61 11.05 -20.69
CA PRO A 5 -13.16 11.05 -20.79
C PRO A 5 -12.46 11.90 -19.72
N ASP A 6 -13.04 13.03 -19.32
CA ASP A 6 -12.45 13.91 -18.31
C ASP A 6 -12.52 13.29 -16.90
N GLU A 7 -13.61 12.58 -16.60
CA GLU A 7 -13.75 11.84 -15.34
C GLU A 7 -12.77 10.68 -15.29
N ILE A 8 -12.60 9.94 -16.40
CA ILE A 8 -11.62 8.85 -16.50
C ILE A 8 -10.22 9.38 -16.22
N LYS A 9 -9.80 10.45 -16.91
CA LYS A 9 -8.47 11.04 -16.73
C LYS A 9 -8.23 11.51 -15.29
N ASN A 10 -9.24 12.08 -14.65
CA ASN A 10 -9.12 12.53 -13.26
C ASN A 10 -9.00 11.34 -12.30
N VAL A 11 -9.77 10.27 -12.51
CA VAL A 11 -9.67 9.04 -11.73
C VAL A 11 -8.30 8.37 -11.92
N GLU A 12 -7.83 8.25 -13.16
CA GLU A 12 -6.50 7.68 -13.47
C GLU A 12 -5.40 8.45 -12.76
N LYS A 13 -5.41 9.79 -12.88
CA LYS A 13 -4.44 10.64 -12.18
C LYS A 13 -4.49 10.47 -10.66
N PHE A 14 -5.69 10.48 -10.09
CA PHE A 14 -5.87 10.31 -8.65
C PHE A 14 -5.37 8.94 -8.15
N MET A 15 -5.66 7.87 -8.91
CA MET A 15 -5.19 6.53 -8.58
C MET A 15 -3.68 6.40 -8.68
N SER A 16 -3.06 7.00 -9.71
CA SER A 16 -1.59 7.03 -9.84
C SER A 16 -0.93 7.74 -8.66
N GLU A 17 -1.44 8.92 -8.28
CA GLU A 17 -0.95 9.66 -7.10
C GLU A 17 -1.12 8.86 -5.80
N ALA A 18 -2.23 8.11 -5.66
CA ALA A 18 -2.45 7.23 -4.52
C ALA A 18 -1.46 6.06 -4.48
N ILE A 19 -1.17 5.42 -5.62
CA ILE A 19 -0.20 4.32 -5.72
C ILE A 19 1.20 4.79 -5.32
N GLU A 20 1.65 5.94 -5.86
CA GLU A 20 2.96 6.51 -5.53
C GLU A 20 3.10 6.75 -4.02
N LYS A 21 2.05 7.28 -3.38
CA LYS A 21 2.05 7.51 -1.92
C LYS A 21 2.10 6.20 -1.13
N LEU A 22 1.35 5.18 -1.54
CA LEU A 22 1.40 3.87 -0.90
C LEU A 22 2.80 3.25 -0.99
N GLN A 23 3.45 3.35 -2.15
CA GLN A 23 4.83 2.87 -2.36
C GLN A 23 5.84 3.64 -1.49
N GLU A 24 5.71 4.97 -1.40
CA GLU A 24 6.56 5.81 -0.53
C GLU A 24 6.49 5.32 0.93
N HIS A 25 5.27 5.09 1.43
CA HIS A 25 5.02 4.61 2.80
C HIS A 25 5.47 3.16 3.03
N ALA A 26 5.42 2.31 2.01
CA ALA A 26 5.91 0.94 2.10
C ALA A 26 7.43 0.88 2.26
N ILE A 27 8.17 1.66 1.44
CA ILE A 27 9.64 1.60 1.34
C ILE A 27 10.34 2.43 2.43
N HIS A 28 9.87 3.65 2.73
CA HIS A 28 10.57 4.61 3.59
C HIS A 28 10.00 4.66 5.03
N SER A 29 10.10 3.55 5.76
CA SER A 29 9.31 3.35 7.00
C SER A 29 9.95 3.76 8.34
N ASN A 30 11.04 4.52 8.33
CA ASN A 30 11.79 4.81 9.58
C ASN A 30 11.03 5.65 10.62
N ASP A 31 9.89 6.26 10.27
CA ASP A 31 9.08 7.06 11.19
C ASP A 31 7.76 6.41 11.62
N TYR A 32 7.60 5.13 11.34
CA TYR A 32 6.52 4.31 11.86
C TYR A 32 6.91 3.70 13.21
N SER A 33 5.97 3.73 14.15
CA SER A 33 6.10 3.04 15.44
C SER A 33 5.35 1.72 15.39
N LEU A 34 5.93 0.65 15.94
CA LEU A 34 5.24 -0.62 16.10
C LEU A 34 4.04 -0.41 17.04
N TYR A 35 2.83 -0.65 16.54
CA TYR A 35 1.61 -0.60 17.33
C TYR A 35 1.38 -1.93 18.04
N HIS A 36 1.36 -3.02 17.25
CA HIS A 36 1.01 -4.34 17.73
C HIS A 36 1.61 -5.43 16.83
N PRO A 37 2.33 -6.41 17.39
CA PRO A 37 2.59 -7.67 16.69
C PRO A 37 1.29 -8.48 16.69
N TYR A 38 0.65 -8.63 15.53
CA TYR A 38 -0.63 -9.32 15.41
C TYR A 38 -0.45 -10.85 15.49
N ASP A 39 0.58 -11.36 14.81
CA ASP A 39 1.03 -12.75 14.89
C ASP A 39 2.55 -12.84 14.61
N GLU A 40 3.07 -14.06 14.43
CA GLU A 40 4.51 -14.31 14.18
C GLU A 40 5.02 -13.71 12.86
N ASP A 41 4.12 -13.41 11.93
CA ASP A 41 4.42 -12.98 10.57
C ASP A 41 3.88 -11.61 10.23
N THR A 42 3.00 -11.07 11.06
CA THR A 42 2.26 -9.84 10.81
C THR A 42 2.49 -8.82 11.91
N ASN A 43 3.02 -7.67 11.53
CA ASN A 43 3.18 -6.52 12.39
C ASN A 43 2.31 -5.36 11.91
N VAL A 44 1.63 -4.71 12.86
CA VAL A 44 0.87 -3.49 12.61
C VAL A 44 1.67 -2.30 13.14
N TYR A 45 1.89 -1.33 12.27
CA TYR A 45 2.60 -0.09 12.55
C TYR A 45 1.68 1.11 12.40
N TYR A 46 2.00 2.17 13.12
CA TYR A 46 1.27 3.43 13.06
C TYR A 46 2.21 4.62 12.94
N LYS A 47 1.71 5.67 12.29
CA LYS A 47 2.36 6.97 12.19
C LYS A 47 1.30 8.05 12.26
N LYS A 48 1.59 9.10 13.03
CA LYS A 48 0.80 10.34 13.00
C LYS A 48 1.45 11.32 12.05
N TYR A 49 0.70 11.83 11.09
CA TYR A 49 1.15 12.88 10.18
C TYR A 49 0.12 13.99 10.13
N LYS A 50 0.45 15.14 10.73
CA LYS A 50 -0.48 16.27 10.93
C LYS A 50 -1.74 15.80 11.69
N HIS A 51 -2.91 15.86 11.07
CA HIS A 51 -4.20 15.42 11.62
C HIS A 51 -4.63 14.04 11.12
N LEU A 52 -3.73 13.32 10.44
CA LEU A 52 -3.98 12.00 9.88
C LEU A 52 -3.28 10.93 10.70
N ASP A 53 -3.99 9.83 10.91
CA ASP A 53 -3.43 8.59 11.42
C ASP A 53 -3.20 7.66 10.22
N ILE A 54 -1.96 7.21 10.04
CA ILE A 54 -1.56 6.31 8.97
C ILE A 54 -1.20 4.97 9.59
N GLN A 55 -1.81 3.89 9.08
CA GLN A 55 -1.50 2.52 9.48
C GLN A 55 -0.77 1.80 8.36
N LYS A 56 0.16 0.93 8.74
CA LYS A 56 0.93 0.08 7.83
C LYS A 56 0.92 -1.34 8.40
N ILE A 57 0.70 -2.33 7.54
CA ILE A 57 0.72 -3.75 7.90
C ILE A 57 1.85 -4.39 7.13
N ASP A 58 2.83 -4.93 7.84
CA ASP A 58 3.88 -5.75 7.25
C ASP A 58 3.59 -7.22 7.57
N THR A 59 3.29 -7.99 6.53
CA THR A 59 2.99 -9.42 6.63
C THR A 59 4.00 -10.22 5.82
N LYS A 60 4.49 -11.33 6.37
CA LYS A 60 5.18 -12.34 5.57
C LYS A 60 4.12 -13.23 4.92
N VAL A 61 4.31 -13.53 3.63
CA VAL A 61 3.45 -14.44 2.88
C VAL A 61 4.29 -15.64 2.46
N TYR A 62 3.82 -16.84 2.78
CA TYR A 62 4.44 -18.10 2.36
C TYR A 62 3.79 -18.64 1.10
N ASN A 63 4.51 -19.51 0.38
CA ASN A 63 4.08 -20.11 -0.89
C ASN A 63 3.75 -19.03 -1.94
N THR A 64 4.75 -18.19 -2.24
CA THR A 64 4.65 -17.12 -3.25
C THR A 64 4.36 -17.64 -4.66
N ASP A 65 4.63 -18.93 -4.91
CA ASP A 65 4.24 -19.66 -6.13
C ASP A 65 2.72 -19.62 -6.38
N LYS A 66 1.91 -19.47 -5.32
CA LYS A 66 0.45 -19.33 -5.43
C LYS A 66 -0.02 -17.91 -5.73
N TYR A 67 0.90 -16.96 -5.75
CA TYR A 67 0.64 -15.55 -6.00
C TYR A 67 1.41 -15.05 -7.22
N GLU A 68 1.95 -15.95 -8.05
CA GLU A 68 2.65 -15.57 -9.29
C GLU A 68 1.78 -14.64 -10.15
N ASP A 69 0.49 -14.91 -10.30
CA ASP A 69 -0.44 -14.03 -11.03
C ASP A 69 -0.53 -12.60 -10.46
N VAL A 70 -0.35 -12.44 -9.15
CA VAL A 70 -0.39 -11.15 -8.44
C VAL A 70 0.99 -10.48 -8.48
N ILE A 71 2.07 -11.26 -8.36
CA ILE A 71 3.46 -10.76 -8.31
C ILE A 71 3.97 -10.37 -9.70
N ASP A 72 3.69 -11.17 -10.75
CA ASP A 72 4.12 -10.89 -12.13
C ASP A 72 3.39 -9.68 -12.72
N SER A 73 2.18 -9.38 -12.26
CA SER A 73 1.42 -8.19 -12.71
C SER A 73 2.05 -6.84 -12.31
N TYR A 74 3.07 -6.85 -11.45
CA TYR A 74 3.83 -5.66 -11.01
C TYR A 74 5.30 -5.68 -11.43
N SER A 75 5.72 -6.60 -12.30
CA SER A 75 7.06 -6.60 -12.89
C SER A 75 7.10 -5.65 -14.11
N PRO A 76 8.02 -4.67 -14.16
CA PRO A 76 8.11 -3.67 -15.24
C PRO A 76 8.51 -4.24 -16.60
#